data_AF-A0A533S5B6-F1
#
_entry.id   AF-A0A533S5B6-F1
#
_cell.length_a   1.000
_cell.length_b   1.000
_cell.length_c   1.000
_cell.angle_alpha   90.00
_cell.angle_beta   90.00
_cell.angle_gamma   90.00
#
_symmetry.space_group_name_H-M   'P 1'
#
loop_
_entity.id
_entity.type
_entity.pdbx_description
1 polymer ?
#
loop_
_entity_poly.entity_id
_entity_poly.type
_entity_poly.pdbx_seq_one_letter_code
_entity_poly.pdbx_strand_id
1 'polypeptide(L)'
;LAHCVKRPMPNWGADISGLKLDDIYYYVRPMDDAGKNWEDVPDSIKKTFDRLGIPEAERKFLAGVGAQYESEMVYHSIQEHLEKQGVIFLSIEEGLRQHPDLFREYFGTVIPIEDNKFAALNSAVWSGGSFVYVPKGVKVDLPLQAYFRLNIANIGQFERSLIIADEGSQVHYVEGCTAPQYTTDSFHSGVIEIVVKKGARVRYSTIQNWSTNVYNLVTQRAMVHEGGSMEWVDANLGSKVTMKYPSCYLMGEGARGEILSMAFAGPGQTQDAGGKMIHFAPNTSSKITSKSISRGGGRASYRGLVKVHKGATNVRSNAVCDALILDPQSRSDTYPYIEIDEEDVTIGHEASVSKVGEEQLF
;
A
#
# COMPACT_ATOMS: atom_id res chain seq x y z
N LEU A 1 -17.41 13.19 3.93
CA LEU A 1 -18.65 12.35 3.86
C LEU A 1 -19.56 12.71 2.69
N ALA A 2 -19.97 13.98 2.51
CA ALA A 2 -20.86 14.38 1.40
C ALA A 2 -20.36 13.95 0.00
N HIS A 3 -19.04 13.99 -0.23
CA HIS A 3 -18.42 13.52 -1.47
C HIS A 3 -18.57 12.01 -1.70
N CYS A 4 -18.53 11.20 -0.62
CA CYS A 4 -18.74 9.75 -0.69
C CYS A 4 -20.20 9.41 -1.01
N VAL A 5 -21.16 10.04 -0.32
CA VAL A 5 -22.61 9.78 -0.49
C VAL A 5 -23.07 10.10 -1.92
N LYS A 6 -22.56 11.18 -2.53
CA LYS A 6 -22.92 11.57 -3.91
C LYS A 6 -22.32 10.65 -4.98
N ARG A 7 -21.30 9.85 -4.65
CA ARG A 7 -20.61 8.98 -5.62
C ARG A 7 -21.23 7.58 -5.60
N PRO A 8 -21.53 6.97 -6.76
CA PRO A 8 -21.99 5.59 -6.81
C PRO A 8 -20.85 4.63 -6.43
N MET A 9 -21.21 3.39 -6.04
CA MET A 9 -20.23 2.31 -5.97
C MET A 9 -19.64 2.08 -7.36
N PRO A 10 -18.32 1.84 -7.50
CA PRO A 10 -17.75 1.53 -8.80
C PRO A 10 -18.35 0.22 -9.33
N ASN A 11 -18.64 0.22 -10.63
CA ASN A 11 -19.22 -0.90 -11.37
C ASN A 11 -18.20 -1.56 -12.32
N TRP A 12 -16.91 -1.34 -12.05
CA TRP A 12 -15.78 -1.81 -12.84
C TRP A 12 -14.75 -2.45 -11.92
N GLY A 13 -13.88 -3.30 -12.47
CA GLY A 13 -12.86 -4.03 -11.71
C GLY A 13 -13.42 -5.31 -11.10
N ALA A 14 -12.97 -5.65 -9.89
CA ALA A 14 -13.47 -6.79 -9.14
C ALA A 14 -14.91 -6.56 -8.66
N ASP A 15 -15.69 -7.63 -8.52
CA ASP A 15 -17.06 -7.54 -7.98
C ASP A 15 -17.03 -7.22 -6.49
N ILE A 16 -17.57 -6.06 -6.15
CA ILE A 16 -17.70 -5.56 -4.78
C ILE A 16 -19.16 -5.40 -4.35
N SER A 17 -20.12 -5.98 -5.08
CA SER A 17 -21.55 -5.92 -4.75
C SER A 17 -21.89 -6.47 -3.37
N GLY A 18 -21.07 -7.39 -2.85
CA GLY A 18 -21.17 -7.93 -1.50
C GLY A 18 -20.72 -6.97 -0.38
N LEU A 19 -20.01 -5.88 -0.70
CA LEU A 19 -19.54 -4.91 0.29
C LEU A 19 -20.68 -3.98 0.69
N LYS A 20 -21.20 -4.18 1.90
CA LYS A 20 -22.24 -3.33 2.50
C LYS A 20 -21.62 -2.33 3.46
N LEU A 21 -21.46 -1.09 3.01
CA LEU A 21 -20.82 -0.04 3.80
C LEU A 21 -21.60 0.33 5.08
N ASP A 22 -22.92 0.13 5.10
CA ASP A 22 -23.77 0.43 6.27
C ASP A 22 -23.60 -0.58 7.41
N ASP A 23 -23.07 -1.78 7.13
CA ASP A 23 -22.84 -2.84 8.11
C ASP A 23 -21.46 -2.74 8.78
N ILE A 24 -20.65 -1.74 8.42
CA ILE A 24 -19.26 -1.57 8.85
C ILE A 24 -19.17 -0.47 9.90
N TYR A 25 -18.52 -0.75 11.03
CA TYR A 25 -18.19 0.28 12.01
C TYR A 25 -16.98 1.08 11.55
N TYR A 26 -17.16 2.39 11.35
CA TYR A 26 -16.10 3.26 10.80
C TYR A 26 -15.10 3.76 11.82
N TYR A 27 -15.45 3.72 13.10
CA TYR A 27 -14.56 4.09 14.18
C TYR A 27 -14.89 3.24 15.39
N VAL A 28 -13.86 2.65 15.98
CA VAL A 28 -13.93 2.02 17.29
C VAL A 28 -12.85 2.66 18.12
N ARG A 29 -13.25 3.24 19.26
CA ARG A 29 -12.30 3.81 20.20
C ARG A 29 -11.37 2.69 20.69
N PRO A 30 -10.05 2.88 20.72
CA PRO A 30 -9.16 1.95 21.40
C PRO A 30 -9.66 1.74 22.83
N MET A 31 -9.76 0.49 23.30
CA MET A 31 -9.99 0.25 24.72
C MET A 31 -8.73 0.66 25.48
N ASP A 32 -8.87 1.45 26.55
CA ASP A 32 -7.76 2.04 27.31
C ASP A 32 -6.87 1.00 28.05
N ASP A 33 -7.18 -0.30 27.96
CA ASP A 33 -6.46 -1.39 28.62
C ASP A 33 -5.69 -2.27 27.61
N ALA A 34 -4.59 -1.76 27.07
CA ALA A 34 -3.53 -2.62 26.55
C ALA A 34 -2.60 -2.96 27.72
N GLY A 35 -2.86 -4.09 28.36
CA GLY A 35 -2.03 -4.59 29.46
C GLY A 35 -0.57 -4.70 29.05
N LYS A 36 0.31 -4.18 29.89
CA LYS A 36 1.76 -4.06 29.62
C LYS A 36 2.50 -5.40 29.80
N ASN A 37 1.80 -6.46 30.23
CA ASN A 37 2.39 -7.75 30.57
C ASN A 37 1.72 -8.92 29.83
N TRP A 38 2.48 -9.99 29.57
CA TRP A 38 2.01 -11.24 28.94
C TRP A 38 0.84 -11.89 29.69
N GLU A 39 0.78 -11.66 31.00
CA GLU A 39 -0.32 -12.12 31.86
C GLU A 39 -1.65 -11.50 31.45
N ASP A 40 -1.63 -10.26 30.96
CA ASP A 40 -2.81 -9.49 30.54
C ASP A 40 -3.29 -9.84 29.12
N VAL A 41 -2.52 -10.66 28.38
CA VAL A 41 -2.89 -11.09 27.02
C VAL A 41 -4.07 -12.08 27.12
N PRO A 42 -5.17 -11.86 26.37
CA PRO A 42 -6.33 -12.75 26.38
C PRO A 42 -5.98 -14.22 26.07
N ASP A 43 -6.63 -15.15 26.77
CA ASP A 43 -6.36 -16.60 26.65
C ASP A 43 -6.58 -17.17 25.24
N SER A 44 -7.41 -16.53 24.43
CA SER A 44 -7.61 -16.89 23.03
C SER A 44 -6.34 -16.71 22.20
N ILE A 45 -5.57 -15.66 22.48
CA ILE A 45 -4.29 -15.37 21.82
C ILE A 45 -3.22 -16.34 22.33
N LYS A 46 -3.14 -16.58 23.65
CA LYS A 46 -2.22 -17.55 24.26
C LYS A 46 -2.38 -18.95 23.64
N LYS A 47 -3.62 -19.41 23.47
CA LYS A 47 -3.93 -20.70 22.82
C LYS A 47 -3.53 -20.77 21.34
N THR A 48 -3.55 -19.64 20.61
CA THR A 48 -3.05 -19.59 19.23
C THR A 48 -1.54 -19.77 19.18
N PHE A 49 -0.79 -19.18 20.12
CA PHE A 49 0.66 -19.37 20.25
C PHE A 49 1.03 -20.82 20.59
N ASP A 50 0.27 -21.47 21.47
CA ASP A 50 0.44 -22.90 21.77
C ASP A 50 0.26 -23.78 20.52
N ARG A 51 -0.75 -23.48 19.69
CA ARG A 51 -1.08 -24.24 18.47
C ARG A 51 -0.04 -24.12 17.36
N LEU A 52 0.76 -23.06 17.36
CA LEU A 52 1.80 -22.81 16.36
C LEU A 52 3.11 -23.55 16.66
N GLY A 53 3.20 -24.28 17.79
CA GLY A 53 4.35 -25.14 18.09
C GLY A 53 5.65 -24.38 18.41
N ILE A 54 5.52 -23.13 18.85
CA ILE A 54 6.66 -22.22 19.06
C ILE A 54 7.37 -22.55 20.38
N PRO A 55 8.70 -22.80 20.37
CA PRO A 55 9.49 -23.11 21.57
C PRO A 55 9.36 -22.06 22.68
N GLU A 56 9.51 -22.48 23.94
CA GLU A 56 9.30 -21.64 25.12
C GLU A 56 10.21 -20.38 25.16
N ALA A 57 11.39 -20.45 24.54
CA ALA A 57 12.30 -19.31 24.36
C ALA A 57 11.74 -18.26 23.36
N GLU A 58 11.07 -18.70 22.30
CA GLU A 58 10.41 -17.81 21.32
C GLU A 58 9.06 -17.29 21.83
N ARG A 59 8.44 -17.96 22.81
CA ARG A 59 7.27 -17.40 23.51
C ARG A 59 7.62 -16.09 24.22
N LYS A 60 8.78 -15.98 24.88
CA LYS A 60 9.23 -14.72 25.49
C LYS A 60 9.56 -13.63 24.47
N PHE A 61 9.98 -14.02 23.26
CA PHE A 61 10.26 -13.12 22.15
C PHE A 61 8.98 -12.58 21.49
N LEU A 62 7.95 -13.44 21.37
CA LEU A 62 6.65 -13.10 20.76
C LEU A 62 5.58 -12.64 21.76
N ALA A 63 5.84 -12.79 23.06
CA ALA A 63 4.99 -12.31 24.15
C ALA A 63 5.04 -10.79 24.41
N GLY A 64 5.77 -10.03 23.59
CA GLY A 64 5.92 -8.58 23.76
C GLY A 64 6.87 -8.20 24.90
N VAL A 65 6.82 -8.87 26.06
CA VAL A 65 7.49 -8.34 27.27
C VAL A 65 9.02 -8.47 27.26
N GLY A 66 9.60 -9.49 26.61
CA GLY A 66 11.07 -9.66 26.56
C GLY A 66 11.73 -8.92 25.40
N ALA A 67 11.07 -8.87 24.25
CA ALA A 67 11.53 -8.10 23.10
C ALA A 67 11.29 -6.60 23.30
N GLN A 68 10.28 -6.16 24.07
CA GLN A 68 10.03 -4.74 24.33
C GLN A 68 11.18 -4.07 25.09
N TYR A 69 11.85 -4.73 26.03
CA TYR A 69 12.89 -4.03 26.80
C TYR A 69 14.15 -3.70 25.98
N GLU A 70 14.56 -4.57 25.06
CA GLU A 70 15.67 -4.30 24.13
C GLU A 70 15.22 -3.57 22.85
N SER A 71 14.02 -3.87 22.34
CA SER A 71 13.46 -3.20 21.15
C SER A 71 12.96 -1.79 21.46
N GLU A 72 12.51 -1.46 22.67
CA GLU A 72 12.20 -0.07 23.05
C GLU A 72 13.49 0.74 23.08
N MET A 73 14.61 0.23 23.60
CA MET A 73 15.89 0.95 23.55
C MET A 73 16.39 1.12 22.11
N VAL A 74 16.27 0.09 21.25
CA VAL A 74 16.64 0.21 19.83
C VAL A 74 15.68 1.14 19.08
N TYR A 75 14.38 1.07 19.34
CA TYR A 75 13.37 1.94 18.71
C TYR A 75 13.53 3.39 19.15
N HIS A 76 13.75 3.64 20.46
CA HIS A 76 13.99 4.97 21.01
C HIS A 76 15.30 5.55 20.49
N SER A 77 16.35 4.74 20.35
CA SER A 77 17.62 5.20 19.77
C SER A 77 17.54 5.46 18.26
N ILE A 78 16.75 4.69 17.51
CA ILE A 78 16.45 4.96 16.09
C ILE A 78 15.61 6.24 15.96
N GLN A 79 14.59 6.40 16.80
CA GLN A 79 13.75 7.59 16.78
C GLN A 79 14.55 8.85 17.14
N GLU A 80 15.39 8.80 18.19
CA GLU A 80 16.31 9.89 18.50
C GLU A 80 17.32 10.16 17.37
N HIS A 81 17.77 9.13 16.67
CA HIS A 81 18.67 9.29 15.53
C HIS A 81 17.98 10.01 14.35
N LEU A 82 16.73 9.62 14.04
CA LEU A 82 15.89 10.27 13.03
C LEU A 82 15.59 11.72 13.40
N GLU A 83 15.24 11.98 14.66
CA GLU A 83 14.99 13.33 15.17
C GLU A 83 16.24 14.23 15.08
N LYS A 84 17.43 13.69 15.38
CA LYS A 84 18.71 14.41 15.20
C LYS A 84 19.00 14.77 13.74
N GLN A 85 18.50 13.99 12.79
CA GLN A 85 18.57 14.29 11.36
C GLN A 85 17.43 15.22 10.89
N GLY A 86 16.51 15.60 11.78
CA GLY A 86 15.34 16.41 11.48
C GLY A 86 14.21 15.64 10.78
N VAL A 87 14.30 14.31 10.71
CA VAL A 87 13.25 13.47 10.14
C VAL A 87 12.07 13.43 11.12
N ILE A 88 10.88 13.72 10.60
CA ILE A 88 9.64 13.58 11.34
C ILE A 88 9.04 12.23 10.96
N PHE A 89 8.88 11.34 11.92
CA PHE A 89 8.15 10.08 11.73
C PHE A 89 7.19 9.88 12.91
N LEU A 90 5.92 10.18 12.67
CA LEU A 90 4.87 10.20 13.69
C LEU A 90 3.63 9.44 13.19
N SER A 91 2.69 9.19 14.10
CA SER A 91 1.32 8.87 13.67
C SER A 91 0.72 10.04 12.87
N ILE A 92 -0.20 9.75 11.95
CA ILE A 92 -0.85 10.79 11.15
C ILE A 92 -1.58 11.83 12.02
N GLU A 93 -2.15 11.42 13.15
CA GLU A 93 -2.79 12.31 14.14
C GLU A 93 -1.79 13.22 14.84
N GLU A 94 -0.63 12.71 15.24
CA GLU A 94 0.43 13.52 15.85
C GLU A 94 1.06 14.47 14.83
N GLY A 95 1.25 14.03 13.59
CA GLY A 95 1.69 14.90 12.49
C GLY A 95 0.76 16.12 12.33
N LEU A 96 -0.56 15.89 12.36
CA LEU A 96 -1.55 16.97 12.34
C LEU A 96 -1.45 17.91 13.56
N ARG A 97 -1.25 17.37 14.76
CA ARG A 97 -1.20 18.17 16.00
C ARG A 97 0.11 18.96 16.15
N GLN A 98 1.24 18.33 15.83
CA GLN A 98 2.59 18.86 16.07
C GLN A 98 3.13 19.67 14.88
N HIS A 99 2.73 19.33 13.65
CA HIS A 99 3.19 19.98 12.41
C HIS A 99 2.03 20.45 11.53
N PRO A 100 1.08 21.26 12.05
CA PRO A 100 -0.13 21.63 11.34
C PRO A 100 0.12 22.39 10.03
N ASP A 101 1.23 23.11 9.92
CA ASP A 101 1.55 23.89 8.72
C ASP A 101 1.98 22.99 7.55
N LEU A 102 2.89 22.04 7.79
CA LEU A 102 3.25 21.02 6.79
C LEU A 102 2.04 20.14 6.44
N PHE A 103 1.27 19.74 7.45
CA PHE A 103 0.07 18.93 7.22
C PHE A 103 -0.92 19.68 6.32
N ARG A 104 -1.19 20.96 6.58
CA ARG A 104 -2.07 21.79 5.76
C ARG A 104 -1.54 21.99 4.34
N GLU A 105 -0.23 22.09 4.16
CA GLU A 105 0.39 22.25 2.84
C GLU A 105 0.20 21.02 1.95
N TYR A 106 0.29 19.81 2.50
CA TYR A 106 0.37 18.58 1.70
C TYR A 106 -0.85 17.66 1.76
N PHE A 107 -1.61 17.66 2.86
CA PHE A 107 -2.69 16.71 3.07
C PHE A 107 -3.81 16.89 2.04
N GLY A 108 -4.17 15.80 1.34
CA GLY A 108 -5.22 15.80 0.32
C GLY A 108 -4.83 16.50 -0.99
N THR A 109 -3.57 16.91 -1.16
CA THR A 109 -3.10 17.53 -2.41
C THR A 109 -2.81 16.50 -3.49
N VAL A 110 -2.44 15.28 -3.11
CA VAL A 110 -2.15 14.18 -4.04
C VAL A 110 -3.43 13.38 -4.30
N ILE A 111 -4.17 13.05 -3.25
CA ILE A 111 -5.43 12.32 -3.31
C ILE A 111 -6.52 13.18 -2.66
N PRO A 112 -7.20 14.03 -3.46
CA PRO A 112 -8.22 14.92 -2.96
C PRO A 112 -9.48 14.17 -2.54
N ILE A 113 -10.33 14.84 -1.77
CA ILE A 113 -11.58 14.24 -1.26
C ILE A 113 -12.57 13.88 -2.38
N GLU A 114 -12.35 14.39 -3.59
CA GLU A 114 -13.13 14.12 -4.80
C GLU A 114 -12.68 12.88 -5.57
N ASP A 115 -11.50 12.32 -5.26
CA ASP A 115 -10.80 11.37 -6.13
C ASP A 115 -11.65 10.16 -6.51
N ASN A 116 -12.15 9.45 -5.49
CA ASN A 116 -13.05 8.32 -5.68
C ASN A 116 -13.90 8.11 -4.41
N LYS A 117 -14.89 7.20 -4.46
CA LYS A 117 -15.81 6.96 -3.35
C LYS A 117 -15.09 6.56 -2.06
N PHE A 118 -14.09 5.68 -2.15
CA PHE A 118 -13.38 5.14 -1.00
C PHE A 118 -12.35 6.14 -0.45
N ALA A 119 -11.66 6.88 -1.31
CA ALA A 119 -10.83 8.02 -0.88
C ALA A 119 -11.67 9.11 -0.18
N ALA A 120 -12.88 9.39 -0.68
CA ALA A 120 -13.81 10.34 -0.05
C ALA A 120 -14.33 9.86 1.31
N LEU A 121 -14.52 8.55 1.47
CA LEU A 121 -14.87 7.92 2.74
C LEU A 121 -13.69 8.00 3.71
N ASN A 122 -12.51 7.50 3.31
CA ASN A 122 -11.28 7.57 4.08
C ASN A 122 -10.99 9.01 4.55
N SER A 123 -11.07 10.00 3.67
CA SER A 123 -10.83 11.41 4.04
C SER A 123 -11.79 11.94 5.12
N ALA A 124 -12.94 11.30 5.33
CA ALA A 124 -13.92 11.70 6.33
C ALA A 124 -13.76 10.98 7.68
N VAL A 125 -13.23 9.76 7.68
CA VAL A 125 -13.22 8.87 8.86
C VAL A 125 -11.87 8.23 9.13
N TRP A 126 -10.79 8.72 8.50
CA TRP A 126 -9.46 8.17 8.67
C TRP A 126 -9.08 8.10 10.16
N SER A 127 -8.44 6.99 10.51
CA SER A 127 -7.98 6.72 11.87
C SER A 127 -6.74 5.84 11.75
N GLY A 128 -5.61 6.36 12.19
CA GLY A 128 -4.30 5.74 12.02
C GLY A 128 -3.70 5.93 10.62
N GLY A 129 -2.42 5.58 10.54
CA GLY A 129 -1.54 5.86 9.41
C GLY A 129 -0.30 6.63 9.88
N SER A 130 0.56 7.03 8.95
CA SER A 130 1.84 7.66 9.28
C SER A 130 2.00 9.04 8.65
N PHE A 131 2.60 9.96 9.40
CA PHE A 131 3.11 11.22 8.88
C PHE A 131 4.63 11.17 8.85
N VAL A 132 5.20 11.27 7.64
CA VAL A 132 6.65 11.23 7.42
C VAL A 132 7.08 12.49 6.68
N TYR A 133 8.06 13.19 7.21
CA TYR A 133 8.76 14.27 6.51
C TYR A 133 10.27 14.06 6.60
N VAL A 134 10.94 14.06 5.44
CA VAL A 134 12.39 13.89 5.34
C VAL A 134 13.00 15.20 4.81
N PRO A 135 13.83 15.90 5.60
CA PRO A 135 14.39 17.20 5.22
C PRO A 135 15.33 17.15 4.01
N LYS A 136 15.61 18.33 3.46
CA LYS A 136 16.50 18.49 2.29
C LYS A 136 17.85 17.81 2.50
N GLY A 137 18.28 17.04 1.50
CA GLY A 137 19.56 16.35 1.46
C GLY A 137 19.74 15.22 2.48
N VAL A 138 18.75 14.96 3.35
CA VAL A 138 18.82 13.90 4.36
C VAL A 138 18.58 12.55 3.70
N LYS A 139 19.46 11.60 3.99
CA LYS A 139 19.30 10.20 3.58
C LYS A 139 19.05 9.36 4.82
N VAL A 140 17.91 8.68 4.84
CA VAL A 140 17.55 7.75 5.89
C VAL A 140 18.07 6.36 5.49
N ASP A 141 19.10 5.89 6.17
CA ASP A 141 19.79 4.63 5.82
C ASP A 141 18.98 3.39 6.23
N LEU A 142 18.23 3.48 7.34
CA LEU A 142 17.39 2.40 7.85
C LEU A 142 15.94 2.56 7.33
N PRO A 143 15.28 1.48 6.87
CA PRO A 143 13.88 1.57 6.47
C PRO A 143 12.99 2.01 7.65
N LEU A 144 12.13 2.99 7.41
CA LEU A 144 11.06 3.36 8.34
C LEU A 144 9.98 2.27 8.27
N GLN A 145 9.71 1.61 9.39
CA GLN A 145 8.75 0.51 9.43
C GLN A 145 7.51 0.91 10.22
N ALA A 146 6.35 0.82 9.59
CA ALA A 146 5.06 0.93 10.25
C ALA A 146 4.33 -0.42 10.14
N TYR A 147 3.84 -0.91 11.28
CA TYR A 147 3.11 -2.18 11.35
C TYR A 147 1.67 -1.94 11.82
N PHE A 148 0.70 -2.28 10.97
CA PHE A 148 -0.73 -2.19 11.28
C PHE A 148 -1.31 -3.59 11.49
N ARG A 149 -1.97 -3.79 12.64
CA ARG A 149 -2.60 -5.07 13.01
C ARG A 149 -4.10 -4.89 13.25
N LEU A 150 -4.93 -5.66 12.56
CA LEU A 150 -6.37 -5.73 12.86
C LEU A 150 -6.60 -6.60 14.10
N ASN A 151 -7.39 -6.12 15.07
CA ASN A 151 -7.67 -6.87 16.31
C ASN A 151 -9.18 -7.07 16.59
N ILE A 152 -10.10 -6.56 15.77
CA ILE A 152 -11.54 -6.61 16.05
C ILE A 152 -12.36 -6.90 14.78
N ALA A 153 -13.39 -7.74 14.89
CA ALA A 153 -14.34 -8.07 13.82
C ALA A 153 -15.26 -6.88 13.45
N ASN A 154 -15.74 -6.82 12.19
CA ASN A 154 -16.67 -5.79 11.67
C ASN A 154 -16.15 -4.35 11.65
N ILE A 155 -14.84 -4.13 11.75
CA ILE A 155 -14.23 -2.80 11.69
C ILE A 155 -13.79 -2.47 10.26
N GLY A 156 -14.10 -1.25 9.82
CA GLY A 156 -13.45 -0.63 8.67
C GLY A 156 -12.12 -0.01 9.09
N GLN A 157 -11.02 -0.37 8.44
CA GLN A 157 -9.74 0.32 8.62
C GLN A 157 -9.59 1.41 7.57
N PHE A 158 -9.51 2.65 8.03
CA PHE A 158 -9.34 3.83 7.20
C PHE A 158 -7.97 4.44 7.45
N GLU A 159 -6.93 3.74 7.02
CA GLU A 159 -5.56 4.21 7.18
C GLU A 159 -5.28 5.36 6.21
N ARG A 160 -4.62 6.42 6.70
CA ARG A 160 -4.10 7.47 5.82
C ARG A 160 -2.66 7.82 6.13
N SER A 161 -1.79 7.62 5.15
CA SER A 161 -0.36 7.89 5.27
C SER A 161 0.06 9.02 4.35
N LEU A 162 0.81 9.98 4.88
CA LEU A 162 1.33 11.15 4.18
C LEU A 162 2.85 11.19 4.32
N ILE A 163 3.56 11.04 3.20
CA ILE A 163 5.02 10.97 3.15
C ILE A 163 5.56 12.08 2.25
N ILE A 164 6.41 12.94 2.80
CA ILE A 164 7.06 14.03 2.07
C ILE A 164 8.57 13.82 2.11
N ALA A 165 9.17 13.62 0.95
CA ALA A 165 10.62 13.61 0.77
C ALA A 165 11.05 14.93 0.13
N ASP A 166 11.69 15.80 0.90
CA ASP A 166 12.13 17.13 0.44
C ASP A 166 13.37 17.02 -0.49
N GLU A 167 13.80 18.13 -1.07
CA GLU A 167 14.79 18.19 -2.15
C GLU A 167 16.06 17.37 -1.84
N GLY A 168 16.42 16.46 -2.74
CA GLY A 168 17.60 15.61 -2.63
C GLY A 168 17.58 14.60 -1.47
N SER A 169 16.46 14.45 -0.76
CA SER A 169 16.32 13.50 0.34
C SER A 169 16.11 12.06 -0.14
N GLN A 170 16.30 11.09 0.74
CA GLN A 170 16.07 9.68 0.44
C GLN A 170 15.44 8.95 1.62
N VAL A 171 14.41 8.14 1.34
CA VAL A 171 13.77 7.29 2.35
C VAL A 171 13.23 5.99 1.75
N HIS A 172 13.34 4.92 2.54
CA HIS A 172 12.64 3.67 2.31
C HIS A 172 11.60 3.49 3.42
N TYR A 173 10.34 3.45 3.05
CA TYR A 173 9.23 3.17 3.96
C TYR A 173 8.70 1.77 3.72
N VAL A 174 8.44 1.03 4.80
CA VAL A 174 7.91 -0.33 4.78
C VAL A 174 6.62 -0.38 5.59
N GLU A 175 5.55 -0.81 4.94
CA GLU A 175 4.24 -1.05 5.56
C GLU A 175 3.99 -2.56 5.64
N GLY A 176 3.73 -3.04 6.85
CA GLY A 176 3.24 -4.41 7.08
C GLY A 176 1.79 -4.39 7.56
N CYS A 177 0.92 -5.13 6.88
CA CYS A 177 -0.48 -5.30 7.29
C CYS A 177 -0.81 -6.78 7.49
N THR A 178 -1.23 -7.14 8.71
CA THR A 178 -1.70 -8.51 9.03
C THR A 178 -3.03 -8.47 9.78
N ALA A 179 -3.90 -9.42 9.48
CA ALA A 179 -5.21 -9.55 10.11
C ALA A 179 -5.50 -10.98 10.57
N PRO A 180 -5.93 -11.20 11.82
CA PRO A 180 -6.52 -12.46 12.28
C PRO A 180 -7.77 -12.81 11.45
N GLN A 181 -8.07 -14.10 11.33
CA GLN A 181 -9.30 -14.56 10.69
C GLN A 181 -10.51 -14.22 11.59
N TYR A 182 -11.46 -13.48 11.01
CA TYR A 182 -12.78 -13.21 11.60
C TYR A 182 -13.88 -13.88 10.78
N THR A 183 -15.06 -14.05 11.37
CA THR A 183 -16.20 -14.77 10.77
C THR A 183 -17.05 -13.91 9.82
N THR A 184 -16.84 -12.60 9.79
CA THR A 184 -17.64 -11.61 9.06
C THR A 184 -16.79 -10.77 8.12
N ASP A 185 -17.35 -10.28 7.01
CA ASP A 185 -16.60 -9.46 6.05
C ASP A 185 -16.05 -8.18 6.70
N SER A 186 -14.77 -7.88 6.45
CA SER A 186 -14.09 -6.67 6.93
C SER A 186 -13.67 -5.80 5.74
N PHE A 187 -13.40 -4.52 6.00
CA PHE A 187 -13.07 -3.55 4.94
C PHE A 187 -11.81 -2.76 5.29
N HIS A 188 -10.86 -2.72 4.37
CA HIS A 188 -9.68 -1.87 4.45
C HIS A 188 -9.72 -0.86 3.31
N SER A 189 -9.70 0.42 3.66
CA SER A 189 -9.61 1.55 2.74
C SER A 189 -8.42 2.43 3.09
N GLY A 190 -7.26 2.07 2.55
CA GLY A 190 -6.04 2.86 2.69
C GLY A 190 -5.95 4.01 1.69
N VAL A 191 -5.45 5.16 2.14
CA VAL A 191 -5.04 6.27 1.28
C VAL A 191 -3.58 6.63 1.57
N ILE A 192 -2.73 6.52 0.56
CA ILE A 192 -1.29 6.78 0.69
C ILE A 192 -0.92 7.91 -0.28
N GLU A 193 -0.51 9.05 0.30
CA GLU A 193 -0.07 10.24 -0.42
C GLU A 193 1.44 10.39 -0.27
N ILE A 194 2.16 10.41 -1.40
CA ILE A 194 3.62 10.61 -1.40
C ILE A 194 3.98 11.83 -2.24
N VAL A 195 4.81 12.71 -1.70
CA VAL A 195 5.37 13.85 -2.41
C VAL A 195 6.88 13.68 -2.49
N VAL A 196 7.40 13.50 -3.69
CA VAL A 196 8.83 13.35 -3.97
C VAL A 196 9.32 14.64 -4.61
N LYS A 197 9.97 15.52 -3.82
CA LYS A 197 10.50 16.80 -4.30
C LYS A 197 11.72 16.61 -5.21
N LYS A 198 12.26 17.73 -5.71
CA LYS A 198 13.35 17.74 -6.69
C LYS A 198 14.53 16.86 -6.26
N GLY A 199 14.91 15.90 -7.10
CA GLY A 199 16.04 14.99 -6.84
C GLY A 199 15.87 14.03 -5.66
N ALA A 200 14.69 14.01 -5.00
CA ALA A 200 14.43 13.12 -3.88
C ALA A 200 14.14 11.68 -4.34
N ARG A 201 14.31 10.71 -3.45
CA ARG A 201 14.12 9.28 -3.74
C ARG A 201 13.28 8.61 -2.67
N VAL A 202 12.17 8.00 -3.07
CA VAL A 202 11.28 7.27 -2.15
C VAL A 202 11.09 5.86 -2.66
N ARG A 203 11.30 4.89 -1.77
CA ARG A 203 10.83 3.52 -1.95
C ARG A 203 9.73 3.24 -0.93
N TYR A 204 8.60 2.75 -1.40
CA TYR A 204 7.49 2.29 -0.57
C TYR A 204 7.29 0.79 -0.78
N SER A 205 7.51 0.01 0.27
CA SER A 205 7.36 -1.43 0.24
C SER A 205 6.18 -1.88 1.08
N THR A 206 5.28 -2.68 0.51
CA THR A 206 4.15 -3.25 1.24
C THR A 206 4.12 -4.76 1.13
N ILE A 207 3.92 -5.41 2.27
CA ILE A 207 3.56 -6.82 2.32
C ILE A 207 2.23 -6.91 3.04
N GLN A 208 1.18 -7.22 2.27
CA GLN A 208 -0.18 -7.31 2.78
C GLN A 208 -0.57 -8.78 2.81
N ASN A 209 -0.98 -9.28 3.97
CA ASN A 209 -1.54 -10.63 4.14
C ASN A 209 -2.84 -10.55 4.93
N TRP A 210 -3.93 -10.35 4.19
CA TRP A 210 -5.26 -10.18 4.76
C TRP A 210 -5.99 -11.51 4.93
N SER A 211 -6.91 -11.58 5.89
CA SER A 211 -7.86 -12.69 5.93
C SER A 211 -8.78 -12.69 4.71
N THR A 212 -9.24 -13.87 4.29
CA THR A 212 -9.96 -14.10 3.02
C THR A 212 -11.39 -13.51 2.97
N ASN A 213 -11.80 -12.83 4.04
CA ASN A 213 -13.06 -12.09 4.21
C ASN A 213 -12.87 -10.55 4.08
N VAL A 214 -11.65 -10.07 3.79
CA VAL A 214 -11.36 -8.63 3.72
C VAL A 214 -11.55 -8.09 2.30
N TYR A 215 -12.27 -6.98 2.16
CA TYR A 215 -12.22 -6.11 0.98
C TYR A 215 -11.09 -5.10 1.14
N ASN A 216 -10.08 -5.16 0.27
CA ASN A 216 -8.89 -4.31 0.30
C ASN A 216 -8.93 -3.31 -0.87
N LEU A 217 -9.46 -2.10 -0.63
CA LEU A 217 -9.70 -1.07 -1.65
C LEU A 217 -8.84 0.16 -1.36
N VAL A 218 -7.65 0.22 -1.95
CA VAL A 218 -6.59 1.18 -1.58
C VAL A 218 -6.31 2.16 -2.70
N THR A 219 -6.18 3.45 -2.36
CA THR A 219 -5.74 4.49 -3.28
C THR A 219 -4.33 4.95 -2.89
N GLN A 220 -3.34 4.67 -3.75
CA GLN A 220 -1.94 5.08 -3.52
C GLN A 220 -1.45 5.92 -4.69
N ARG A 221 -0.87 7.08 -4.40
CA ARG A 221 -0.37 7.97 -5.43
C ARG A 221 0.83 8.76 -4.93
N ALA A 222 1.82 8.89 -5.81
CA ALA A 222 2.97 9.74 -5.62
C ALA A 222 2.97 10.88 -6.66
N MET A 223 3.23 12.11 -6.21
CA MET A 223 3.64 13.22 -7.08
C MET A 223 5.17 13.30 -7.10
N VAL A 224 5.77 13.12 -8.26
CA VAL A 224 7.22 13.05 -8.45
C VAL A 224 7.70 14.27 -9.23
N HIS A 225 8.46 15.14 -8.58
CA HIS A 225 9.00 16.36 -9.16
C HIS A 225 10.35 16.12 -9.87
N GLU A 226 10.93 17.20 -10.40
CA GLU A 226 12.11 17.20 -11.27
C GLU A 226 13.24 16.31 -10.74
N GLY A 227 13.70 15.36 -11.57
CA GLY A 227 14.77 14.43 -11.21
C GLY A 227 14.49 13.49 -10.02
N GLY A 228 13.28 13.52 -9.45
CA GLY A 228 12.87 12.66 -8.35
C GLY A 228 12.61 11.21 -8.80
N SER A 229 12.63 10.28 -7.86
CA SER A 229 12.40 8.85 -8.11
C SER A 229 11.43 8.25 -7.10
N MET A 230 10.41 7.57 -7.59
CA MET A 230 9.45 6.82 -6.77
C MET A 230 9.45 5.35 -7.15
N GLU A 231 9.56 4.47 -6.16
CA GLU A 231 9.49 3.03 -6.32
C GLU A 231 8.40 2.43 -5.42
N TRP A 232 7.38 1.82 -6.02
CA TRP A 232 6.41 1.00 -5.32
C TRP A 232 6.83 -0.47 -5.41
N VAL A 233 6.92 -1.14 -4.27
CA VAL A 233 7.14 -2.59 -4.20
C VAL A 233 6.00 -3.19 -3.41
N ASP A 234 5.11 -3.94 -4.05
CA ASP A 234 3.96 -4.52 -3.37
C ASP A 234 3.89 -6.05 -3.50
N ALA A 235 3.42 -6.67 -2.42
CA ALA A 235 3.04 -8.07 -2.36
C ALA A 235 1.61 -8.18 -1.82
N ASN A 236 0.68 -8.56 -2.69
CA ASN A 236 -0.74 -8.71 -2.42
C ASN A 236 -1.06 -10.17 -2.12
N LEU A 237 -1.19 -10.49 -0.84
CA LEU A 237 -1.54 -11.82 -0.35
C LEU A 237 -2.83 -11.75 0.49
N GLY A 238 -3.62 -12.81 0.48
CA GLY A 238 -4.85 -12.84 1.26
C GLY A 238 -5.96 -11.99 0.65
N SER A 239 -6.93 -11.54 1.46
CA SER A 239 -8.15 -10.78 1.09
C SER A 239 -9.19 -11.56 0.27
N LYS A 240 -10.45 -11.16 0.36
CA LYS A 240 -11.53 -11.61 -0.51
C LYS A 240 -11.41 -10.97 -1.88
N VAL A 241 -11.29 -9.65 -1.87
CA VAL A 241 -11.18 -8.80 -3.05
C VAL A 241 -10.14 -7.72 -2.81
N THR A 242 -9.17 -7.59 -3.71
CA THR A 242 -8.26 -6.43 -3.76
C THR A 242 -8.53 -5.61 -5.00
N MET A 243 -8.59 -4.29 -4.83
CA MET A 243 -8.43 -3.31 -5.91
C MET A 243 -7.36 -2.31 -5.49
N LYS A 244 -6.18 -2.40 -6.10
CA LYS A 244 -5.03 -1.56 -5.74
C LYS A 244 -4.22 -1.19 -6.99
N TYR A 245 -4.06 0.11 -7.21
CA TYR A 245 -3.39 0.65 -8.40
C TYR A 245 -2.44 1.80 -8.01
N PRO A 246 -1.26 1.49 -7.43
CA PRO A 246 -0.26 2.51 -7.12
C PRO A 246 0.03 3.36 -8.35
N SER A 247 0.14 4.67 -8.14
CA SER A 247 0.23 5.62 -9.24
C SER A 247 1.44 6.54 -9.06
N CYS A 248 2.21 6.76 -10.12
CA CYS A 248 3.23 7.80 -10.17
C CYS A 248 2.80 8.89 -11.15
N TYR A 249 2.62 10.10 -10.62
CA TYR A 249 2.39 11.31 -11.41
C TYR A 249 3.77 11.96 -11.58
N LEU A 250 4.35 11.83 -12.76
CA LEU A 250 5.69 12.29 -13.09
C LEU A 250 5.60 13.74 -13.56
N MET A 251 5.64 14.65 -12.57
CA MET A 251 5.29 16.07 -12.69
C MET A 251 6.43 16.94 -13.21
N GLY A 252 7.69 16.55 -12.98
CA GLY A 252 8.86 17.35 -13.35
C GLY A 252 9.78 16.64 -14.33
N GLU A 253 10.60 17.41 -15.03
CA GLU A 253 11.55 16.89 -16.00
C GLU A 253 12.47 15.83 -15.38
N GLY A 254 12.70 14.71 -16.08
CA GLY A 254 13.59 13.66 -15.59
C GLY A 254 13.05 12.84 -14.41
N ALA A 255 11.80 13.05 -13.98
CA ALA A 255 11.17 12.26 -12.93
C ALA A 255 11.03 10.78 -13.33
N ARG A 256 11.20 9.89 -12.36
CA ARG A 256 11.18 8.43 -12.55
C ARG A 256 10.17 7.73 -11.66
N GLY A 257 9.48 6.73 -12.21
CA GLY A 257 8.55 5.88 -11.47
C GLY A 257 8.75 4.41 -11.75
N GLU A 258 8.84 3.58 -10.70
CA GLU A 258 8.84 2.12 -10.82
C GLU A 258 7.74 1.51 -9.96
N ILE A 259 7.06 0.51 -10.50
CA ILE A 259 6.09 -0.31 -9.78
C ILE A 259 6.50 -1.76 -9.97
N LEU A 260 6.81 -2.45 -8.89
CA LEU A 260 6.91 -3.90 -8.81
C LEU A 260 5.72 -4.41 -8.01
N SER A 261 4.76 -5.05 -8.69
CA SER A 261 3.56 -5.56 -8.06
C SER A 261 3.51 -7.08 -8.15
N MET A 262 3.28 -7.74 -7.01
CA MET A 262 3.11 -9.19 -6.93
C MET A 262 1.74 -9.53 -6.35
N ALA A 263 1.05 -10.50 -6.95
CA ALA A 263 -0.27 -10.92 -6.46
C ALA A 263 -0.41 -12.45 -6.42
N PHE A 264 -0.98 -12.96 -5.33
CA PHE A 264 -1.37 -14.37 -5.21
C PHE A 264 -2.88 -14.47 -4.96
N ALA A 265 -3.59 -15.21 -5.81
CA ALA A 265 -5.02 -15.45 -5.66
C ALA A 265 -5.30 -16.95 -5.43
N GLY A 266 -5.79 -17.27 -4.24
CA GLY A 266 -6.27 -18.58 -3.83
C GLY A 266 -7.80 -18.76 -3.97
N PRO A 267 -8.37 -19.84 -3.41
CA PRO A 267 -9.81 -20.12 -3.50
C PRO A 267 -10.70 -18.96 -3.05
N GLY A 268 -11.63 -18.55 -3.92
CA GLY A 268 -12.60 -17.48 -3.63
C GLY A 268 -12.01 -16.06 -3.61
N GLN A 269 -10.72 -15.89 -3.93
CA GLN A 269 -10.05 -14.59 -3.92
C GLN A 269 -10.02 -13.96 -5.31
N THR A 270 -10.24 -12.64 -5.37
CA THR A 270 -10.02 -11.84 -6.58
C THR A 270 -9.00 -10.74 -6.30
N GLN A 271 -7.85 -10.78 -6.96
CA GLN A 271 -6.80 -9.76 -6.88
C GLN A 271 -6.81 -8.92 -8.17
N ASP A 272 -7.43 -7.74 -8.17
CA ASP A 272 -7.33 -6.77 -9.28
C ASP A 272 -6.27 -5.73 -8.91
N ALA A 273 -5.03 -6.01 -9.29
CA ALA A 273 -3.85 -5.22 -8.95
C ALA A 273 -3.18 -4.65 -10.21
N GLY A 274 -2.30 -3.67 -10.06
CA GLY A 274 -1.52 -3.18 -11.19
C GLY A 274 -0.89 -1.84 -10.89
N GLY A 275 -0.98 -0.87 -11.79
CA GLY A 275 -0.31 0.41 -11.58
C GLY A 275 -0.61 1.45 -12.64
N LYS A 276 -0.35 2.71 -12.32
CA LYS A 276 -0.53 3.83 -13.25
C LYS A 276 0.73 4.69 -13.32
N MET A 277 1.22 4.92 -14.53
CA MET A 277 2.31 5.85 -14.81
C MET A 277 1.76 6.99 -15.67
N ILE A 278 1.76 8.20 -15.12
CA ILE A 278 1.22 9.38 -15.77
C ILE A 278 2.36 10.38 -15.98
N HIS A 279 2.71 10.62 -17.23
CA HIS A 279 3.81 11.48 -17.64
C HIS A 279 3.29 12.87 -17.99
N PHE A 280 3.72 13.88 -17.22
CA PHE A 280 3.36 15.29 -17.43
C PHE A 280 4.52 16.15 -17.93
N ALA A 281 5.76 15.65 -17.85
CA ALA A 281 6.97 16.41 -18.16
C ALA A 281 7.93 15.67 -19.10
N PRO A 282 8.81 16.39 -19.81
CA PRO A 282 9.83 15.80 -20.68
C PRO A 282 10.82 14.90 -19.93
N ASN A 283 11.50 14.03 -20.68
CA ASN A 283 12.59 13.19 -20.19
C ASN A 283 12.19 12.27 -19.01
N THR A 284 10.89 12.04 -18.79
CA THR A 284 10.40 11.18 -17.71
C THR A 284 10.47 9.72 -18.11
N SER A 285 10.73 8.84 -17.14
CA SER A 285 10.84 7.40 -17.38
C SER A 285 10.05 6.57 -16.39
N SER A 286 9.43 5.49 -16.84
CA SER A 286 8.76 4.58 -15.92
C SER A 286 8.86 3.10 -16.25
N LYS A 287 8.69 2.27 -15.23
CA LYS A 287 8.64 0.81 -15.39
C LYS A 287 7.55 0.21 -14.52
N ILE A 288 6.71 -0.65 -15.09
CA ILE A 288 5.77 -1.48 -14.36
C ILE A 288 6.20 -2.94 -14.56
N THR A 289 6.38 -3.67 -13.47
CA THR A 289 6.59 -5.12 -13.47
C THR A 289 5.51 -5.73 -12.61
N SER A 290 4.57 -6.44 -13.23
CA SER A 290 3.50 -7.15 -12.52
C SER A 290 3.73 -8.64 -12.62
N LYS A 291 3.68 -9.34 -11.48
CA LYS A 291 3.74 -10.80 -11.42
C LYS A 291 2.54 -11.33 -10.67
N SER A 292 1.85 -12.32 -11.23
CA SER A 292 0.68 -12.92 -10.58
C SER A 292 0.73 -14.43 -10.56
N ILE A 293 0.16 -15.03 -9.51
CA ILE A 293 -0.03 -16.46 -9.36
C ILE A 293 -1.49 -16.71 -9.00
N SER A 294 -2.16 -17.61 -9.73
CA SER A 294 -3.54 -18.00 -9.45
C SER A 294 -3.65 -19.51 -9.20
N ARG A 295 -4.33 -19.88 -8.10
CA ARG A 295 -4.51 -21.26 -7.64
C ARG A 295 -5.89 -21.48 -7.00
N GLY A 296 -6.41 -22.70 -7.09
CA GLY A 296 -7.60 -23.16 -6.38
C GLY A 296 -8.88 -22.46 -6.81
N GLY A 297 -8.93 -21.96 -8.05
CA GLY A 297 -10.05 -21.16 -8.55
C GLY A 297 -9.91 -19.67 -8.24
N GLY A 298 -8.76 -19.23 -7.73
CA GLY A 298 -8.44 -17.83 -7.54
C GLY A 298 -8.31 -17.07 -8.86
N ARG A 299 -8.58 -15.77 -8.79
CA ARG A 299 -8.49 -14.87 -9.94
C ARG A 299 -7.53 -13.74 -9.65
N ALA A 300 -6.41 -13.69 -10.36
CA ALA A 300 -5.55 -12.52 -10.39
C ALA A 300 -5.82 -11.70 -11.66
N SER A 301 -5.66 -10.40 -11.60
CA SER A 301 -5.77 -9.53 -12.76
C SER A 301 -4.73 -8.44 -12.65
N TYR A 302 -4.03 -8.18 -13.77
CA TYR A 302 -3.25 -6.98 -13.94
C TYR A 302 -4.12 -5.90 -14.59
N ARG A 303 -4.09 -4.68 -14.03
CA ARG A 303 -4.68 -3.49 -14.64
C ARG A 303 -3.69 -2.34 -14.63
N GLY A 304 -3.24 -1.97 -15.82
CA GLY A 304 -2.21 -0.95 -16.01
C GLY A 304 -2.74 0.27 -16.76
N LEU A 305 -2.24 1.45 -16.43
CA LEU A 305 -2.37 2.64 -17.27
C LEU A 305 -0.99 3.28 -17.49
N VAL A 306 -0.61 3.48 -18.74
CA VAL A 306 0.47 4.39 -19.12
C VAL A 306 -0.17 5.55 -19.88
N LYS A 307 -0.13 6.74 -19.29
CA LYS A 307 -0.64 7.98 -19.89
C LYS A 307 0.51 8.92 -20.15
N VAL A 308 0.65 9.39 -21.38
CA VAL A 308 1.59 10.47 -21.73
C VAL A 308 0.79 11.67 -22.21
N HIS A 309 0.92 12.79 -21.49
CA HIS A 309 0.29 14.05 -21.88
C HIS A 309 1.13 14.78 -22.92
N LYS A 310 0.44 15.58 -23.74
CA LYS A 310 1.07 16.51 -24.68
C LYS A 310 2.06 17.44 -23.96
N GLY A 311 3.24 17.62 -24.53
CA GLY A 311 4.37 18.36 -23.96
C GLY A 311 5.38 17.49 -23.21
N ALA A 312 5.06 16.23 -22.90
CA ALA A 312 5.98 15.30 -22.26
C ALA A 312 6.82 14.55 -23.32
N THR A 313 7.83 15.22 -23.88
CA THR A 313 8.71 14.68 -24.92
C THR A 313 9.82 13.78 -24.35
N ASN A 314 10.45 12.96 -25.20
CA ASN A 314 11.46 11.96 -24.87
C ASN A 314 11.07 11.08 -23.66
N VAL A 315 9.80 10.66 -23.61
CA VAL A 315 9.29 9.77 -22.56
C VAL A 315 9.69 8.33 -22.85
N ARG A 316 10.06 7.58 -21.80
CA ARG A 316 10.32 6.13 -21.90
C ARG A 316 9.53 5.36 -20.88
N SER A 317 8.71 4.42 -21.31
CA SER A 317 7.93 3.57 -20.41
C SER A 317 7.98 2.11 -20.83
N ASN A 318 8.08 1.20 -19.86
CA ASN A 318 7.95 -0.24 -20.12
C ASN A 318 7.02 -0.90 -19.08
N ALA A 319 6.06 -1.69 -19.53
CA ALA A 319 5.15 -2.44 -18.68
C ALA A 319 5.22 -3.94 -18.99
N VAL A 320 5.72 -4.74 -18.07
CA VAL A 320 5.86 -6.20 -18.18
C VAL A 320 4.90 -6.89 -17.21
N CYS A 321 4.13 -7.85 -17.71
CA CYS A 321 3.12 -8.58 -16.95
C CYS A 321 3.32 -10.09 -17.12
N ASP A 322 3.69 -10.78 -16.04
CA ASP A 322 3.84 -12.23 -16.05
C ASP A 322 2.79 -12.87 -15.16
N ALA A 323 2.04 -13.82 -15.70
CA ALA A 323 1.04 -14.58 -14.94
C ALA A 323 1.37 -16.06 -14.92
N LEU A 324 1.19 -16.69 -13.77
CA LEU A 324 1.31 -18.13 -13.57
C LEU A 324 -0.03 -18.71 -13.10
N ILE A 325 -0.58 -19.67 -13.86
CA ILE A 325 -1.81 -20.37 -13.53
C ILE A 325 -1.49 -21.81 -13.13
N LEU A 326 -1.87 -22.20 -11.90
CA LEU A 326 -1.48 -23.48 -11.30
C LEU A 326 -2.52 -24.61 -11.47
N ASP A 327 -3.74 -24.30 -11.92
CA ASP A 327 -4.79 -25.30 -12.15
C ASP A 327 -5.84 -24.81 -13.17
N PRO A 328 -6.64 -25.72 -13.76
CA PRO A 328 -7.58 -25.39 -14.84
C PRO A 328 -8.73 -24.45 -14.45
N GLN A 329 -9.08 -24.39 -13.16
CA GLN A 329 -10.20 -23.59 -12.63
C GLN A 329 -9.78 -22.16 -12.27
N SER A 330 -8.48 -21.89 -12.15
CA SER A 330 -7.94 -20.57 -11.86
C SER A 330 -7.86 -19.70 -13.11
N ARG A 331 -7.84 -18.37 -12.92
CA ARG A 331 -7.88 -17.40 -14.00
C ARG A 331 -6.91 -16.26 -13.77
N SER A 332 -6.24 -15.82 -14.85
CA SER A 332 -5.52 -14.55 -14.87
C SER A 332 -6.03 -13.68 -16.02
N ASP A 333 -6.29 -12.40 -15.76
CA ASP A 333 -6.65 -11.41 -16.79
C ASP A 333 -5.64 -10.27 -16.84
N THR A 334 -5.45 -9.68 -18.02
CA THR A 334 -4.52 -8.55 -18.21
C THR A 334 -5.26 -7.43 -18.94
N TYR A 335 -5.36 -6.26 -18.32
CA TYR A 335 -6.07 -5.09 -18.82
C TYR A 335 -5.10 -3.89 -18.94
N PRO A 336 -4.26 -3.84 -19.99
CA PRO A 336 -3.36 -2.72 -20.22
C PRO A 336 -4.08 -1.57 -20.93
N TYR A 337 -3.88 -0.35 -20.45
CA TYR A 337 -4.32 0.89 -21.09
C TYR A 337 -3.09 1.73 -21.41
N ILE A 338 -2.96 2.13 -22.67
CA ILE A 338 -1.87 2.98 -23.14
C ILE A 338 -2.51 4.15 -23.88
N GLU A 339 -2.34 5.34 -23.35
CA GLU A 339 -2.91 6.57 -23.88
C GLU A 339 -1.79 7.58 -24.10
N ILE A 340 -1.52 7.90 -25.37
CA ILE A 340 -0.36 8.72 -25.74
C ILE A 340 -0.84 9.92 -26.53
N ASP A 341 -0.70 11.11 -25.93
CA ASP A 341 -1.07 12.38 -26.53
C ASP A 341 0.16 13.17 -27.06
N GLU A 342 1.32 12.51 -27.16
CA GLU A 342 2.62 13.08 -27.57
C GLU A 342 3.34 12.18 -28.58
N GLU A 343 4.12 12.76 -29.50
CA GLU A 343 4.76 12.02 -30.60
C GLU A 343 6.14 11.46 -30.23
N ASP A 344 6.92 12.22 -29.46
CA ASP A 344 8.29 11.85 -29.07
C ASP A 344 8.30 10.97 -27.81
N VAL A 345 7.89 9.71 -27.97
CA VAL A 345 7.81 8.72 -26.88
C VAL A 345 8.31 7.35 -27.29
N THR A 346 8.79 6.57 -26.32
CA THR A 346 9.12 5.14 -26.47
C THR A 346 8.37 4.34 -25.42
N ILE A 347 7.38 3.54 -25.83
CA ILE A 347 6.53 2.78 -24.93
C ILE A 347 6.62 1.29 -25.29
N GLY A 348 6.97 0.46 -24.31
CA GLY A 348 6.96 -1.00 -24.42
C GLY A 348 5.87 -1.61 -23.53
N HIS A 349 5.20 -2.64 -24.01
CA HIS A 349 4.33 -3.47 -23.20
C HIS A 349 4.49 -4.94 -23.58
N GLU A 350 4.73 -5.78 -22.58
CA GLU A 350 4.84 -7.22 -22.72
C GLU A 350 3.93 -7.90 -21.70
N ALA A 351 3.24 -8.96 -22.14
CA ALA A 351 2.42 -9.79 -21.27
C ALA A 351 2.64 -11.27 -21.60
N SER A 352 3.01 -12.05 -20.59
CA SER A 352 3.20 -13.49 -20.68
C SER A 352 2.26 -14.22 -19.72
N VAL A 353 1.71 -15.35 -20.16
CA VAL A 353 0.90 -16.24 -19.30
C VAL A 353 1.46 -17.64 -19.42
N SER A 354 1.92 -18.18 -18.31
CA SER A 354 2.47 -19.52 -18.19
C SER A 354 1.50 -20.40 -17.41
N LYS A 355 1.37 -21.66 -17.85
CA LYS A 355 0.73 -22.72 -17.09
C LYS A 355 1.82 -23.67 -16.65
N VAL A 356 1.79 -24.09 -15.39
CA VAL A 356 2.68 -25.17 -14.96
C VAL A 356 2.16 -26.46 -15.58
N GLY A 357 2.91 -27.01 -16.53
CA GLY A 357 2.61 -28.31 -17.14
C GLY A 357 2.94 -29.44 -16.17
N GLU A 358 2.26 -30.58 -16.28
CA GLU A 358 2.54 -31.76 -15.45
C GLU A 358 4.01 -32.18 -15.54
N GLU A 359 4.63 -32.09 -16.73
CA GLU A 359 6.06 -32.40 -16.96
C GLU A 359 7.05 -31.49 -16.21
N GLN A 360 6.64 -30.32 -15.71
CA GLN A 360 7.51 -29.45 -14.90
C GLN A 360 7.37 -29.73 -13.40
N LEU A 361 6.32 -30.44 -12.99
CA LEU A 361 6.05 -30.82 -11.59
C LEU A 361 6.69 -32.18 -11.23
N PHE A 362 6.83 -33.06 -12.22
CA PHE A 362 7.52 -34.35 -12.14
C PHE A 362 8.96 -34.23 -12.64
#